data_AF-A0A418QKA5-F1
#
_entry.id   AF-A0A418QKA5-F1
#
_cell.length_a   1.000
_cell.length_b   1.000
_cell.length_c   1.000
_cell.angle_alpha   90.00
_cell.angle_beta   90.00
_cell.angle_gamma   90.00
#
_symmetry.space_group_name_H-M   'P 1'
#
loop_
_entity.id
_entity.type
_entity.pdbx_description
1 polymer ?
#
loop_
_entity_poly.entity_id
_entity_poly.type
_entity_poly.pdbx_seq_one_letter_code
_entity_poly.pdbx_strand_id
1 'polypeptide(L)'
;MLKSELARELNLDASVMSKKCKDYFVTAGKPDERYLSSESVNHLREAATLIELNAARTWREAIDRVLGQYAAPVPSEGAREIVQRIDQLETKVTHVAEQITLIATYLRERAERQGSARAAGEAGMGATTYLQPNG
;
A
#
# COMPACT_ATOMS: atom_id res chain seq x y z
N MET A 1 -10.58 31.02 25.78
CA MET A 1 -9.26 31.32 26.38
C MET A 1 -8.32 31.84 25.29
N LEU A 2 -7.46 32.82 25.56
CA LEU A 2 -6.46 33.29 24.59
C LEU A 2 -5.25 32.35 24.53
N LYS A 3 -4.59 32.29 23.36
CA LYS A 3 -3.36 31.50 23.17
C LYS A 3 -2.25 31.91 24.14
N SER A 4 -2.11 33.20 24.43
CA SER A 4 -1.13 33.75 25.38
C SER A 4 -1.41 33.36 26.84
N GLU A 5 -2.68 33.22 27.22
CA GLU A 5 -3.07 32.76 28.55
C GLU A 5 -2.67 31.29 28.74
N LEU A 6 -2.97 30.45 27.73
CA LEU A 6 -2.60 29.04 27.75
C LEU A 6 -1.07 28.86 27.71
N ALA A 7 -0.36 29.72 26.98
CA ALA A 7 1.10 29.74 26.97
C ALA A 7 1.66 29.98 28.38
N ARG A 8 1.13 30.97 29.10
CA ARG A 8 1.54 31.27 30.48
C ARG A 8 1.24 30.12 31.42
N GLU A 9 0.07 29.50 31.30
CA GLU A 9 -0.33 28.36 32.12
C GLU A 9 0.62 27.16 31.94
N LEU A 10 0.98 26.86 30.70
CA LEU A 10 1.87 25.73 30.37
C LEU A 10 3.36 26.10 30.46
N ASN A 11 3.70 27.28 30.97
CA ASN A 11 5.07 27.80 31.05
C ASN A 11 5.83 27.75 29.69
N LEU A 12 5.12 28.10 28.62
CA LEU A 12 5.63 28.15 27.25
C LEU A 12 5.68 29.60 26.74
N ASP A 13 6.63 29.86 25.85
CA ASP A 13 6.65 31.12 25.11
C ASP A 13 5.40 31.26 24.22
N ALA A 14 4.87 32.48 24.11
CA ALA A 14 3.64 32.76 23.37
C ALA A 14 3.77 32.47 21.86
N SER A 15 4.95 32.66 21.27
CA SER A 15 5.23 32.31 19.88
C SER A 15 5.21 30.80 19.68
N VAL A 16 5.81 30.06 20.62
CA VAL A 16 5.80 28.58 20.63
C VAL A 16 4.37 28.06 20.76
N MET A 17 3.57 28.62 21.67
CA MET A 17 2.17 28.25 21.83
C MET A 17 1.34 28.55 20.58
N SER A 18 1.57 29.70 19.95
CA SER A 18 0.89 30.06 18.70
C SER A 18 1.16 29.05 17.59
N LYS A 19 2.43 28.60 17.45
CA LYS A 19 2.80 27.53 16.52
C LYS A 19 2.13 26.20 16.87
N LYS A 20 2.16 25.81 18.15
CA LYS A 20 1.51 24.57 18.63
C LYS A 20 0.00 24.54 18.41
N CYS A 21 -0.68 25.67 18.61
CA CYS A 21 -2.11 25.82 18.31
C CYS A 21 -2.37 25.67 16.81
N LYS A 22 -1.53 26.28 15.96
CA LYS A 22 -1.65 26.15 14.51
C LYS A 22 -1.51 24.68 14.07
N ASP A 23 -0.51 23.97 14.60
CA ASP A 23 -0.32 22.56 14.33
C ASP A 23 -1.54 21.73 14.76
N TYR A 24 -2.11 22.02 15.94
CA TYR A 24 -3.34 21.37 16.42
C TYR A 24 -4.53 21.57 15.49
N PHE A 25 -4.81 22.81 15.07
CA PHE A 25 -5.96 23.09 14.19
C PHE A 25 -5.81 22.43 12.82
N VAL A 26 -4.59 22.39 12.28
CA VAL A 26 -4.28 21.64 11.05
C VAL A 26 -4.57 20.15 11.22
N THR A 27 -4.08 19.52 12.29
CA THR A 27 -4.32 18.08 12.54
C THR A 27 -5.81 17.79 12.81
N ALA A 28 -6.49 18.65 13.56
CA ALA A 28 -7.90 18.50 13.87
C ALA A 28 -8.84 18.81 12.68
N GLY A 29 -8.31 19.32 11.56
CA GLY A 29 -9.10 19.73 10.40
C GLY A 29 -10.04 20.91 10.70
N LYS A 30 -9.72 21.72 11.70
CA LYS A 30 -10.51 22.88 12.15
C LYS A 30 -9.81 24.19 11.73
N PRO A 31 -10.53 25.29 11.45
CA PRO A 31 -9.90 26.57 11.16
C PRO A 31 -9.18 27.12 12.41
N ASP A 32 -8.13 27.93 12.21
CA ASP A 32 -7.43 28.56 13.34
C ASP A 32 -8.30 29.63 14.00
N GLU A 33 -8.55 29.48 15.30
CA GLU A 33 -9.42 30.37 16.07
C GLU A 33 -8.62 31.39 16.88
N ARG A 34 -9.15 32.61 16.99
CA ARG A 34 -8.57 33.65 17.86
C ARG A 34 -8.71 33.31 19.34
N TYR A 35 -9.84 32.71 19.72
CA TYR A 35 -10.12 32.26 21.07
C TYR A 35 -10.26 30.76 21.06
N LEU A 36 -9.52 30.07 21.92
CA LEU A 36 -9.57 28.63 22.05
C LEU A 36 -10.87 28.23 22.78
N SER A 37 -11.60 27.29 22.18
CA SER A 37 -12.70 26.57 22.82
C SER A 37 -12.20 25.73 24.00
N SER A 38 -13.09 25.40 24.95
CA SER A 38 -12.73 24.58 26.11
C SER A 38 -12.19 23.19 25.70
N GLU A 39 -12.77 22.61 24.65
CA GLU A 39 -12.31 21.35 24.05
C GLU A 39 -10.85 21.48 23.57
N SER A 40 -10.55 22.49 22.76
CA SER A 40 -9.19 22.71 22.24
C SER A 40 -8.18 22.99 23.35
N VAL A 41 -8.58 23.74 24.39
CA VAL A 41 -7.74 23.97 25.56
C VAL A 41 -7.42 22.65 26.28
N ASN A 42 -8.43 21.80 26.49
CA ASN A 42 -8.23 20.50 27.15
C ASN A 42 -7.30 19.61 26.33
N HIS A 43 -7.50 19.52 25.02
CA HIS A 43 -6.62 18.74 24.15
C HIS A 43 -5.16 19.23 24.19
N LEU A 44 -4.95 20.56 24.16
CA LEU A 44 -3.61 21.14 24.20
C LEU A 44 -2.92 20.91 25.56
N ARG A 45 -3.68 20.91 26.67
CA ARG A 45 -3.17 20.54 28.00
C ARG A 45 -2.77 19.08 28.06
N GLU A 46 -3.66 18.18 27.62
CA GLU A 46 -3.38 16.74 27.57
C GLU A 46 -2.15 16.44 26.71
N ALA A 47 -2.01 17.10 25.56
CA ALA A 47 -0.84 16.96 24.72
C ALA A 47 0.45 17.45 25.40
N ALA A 48 0.39 18.52 26.20
CA ALA A 48 1.52 18.97 27.00
C ALA A 48 1.90 17.95 28.08
N THR A 49 0.91 17.42 28.79
CA THR A 49 1.13 16.35 29.77
C THR A 49 1.75 15.09 29.15
N LEU A 50 1.33 14.69 27.94
CA LEU A 50 1.93 13.55 27.23
C LEU A 50 3.42 13.76 26.91
N ILE A 51 3.83 15.00 26.64
CA ILE A 51 5.25 15.33 26.40
C ILE A 51 6.03 15.33 27.72
N GLU A 52 5.48 15.93 28.77
CA GLU A 52 6.13 15.97 30.10
C GLU A 52 6.35 14.56 30.67
N LEU A 53 5.37 13.67 30.48
CA LEU A 53 5.45 12.26 30.92
C LEU A 53 6.32 11.40 29.99
N ASN A 54 6.93 11.95 28.95
CA ASN A 54 7.64 11.21 27.90
C ASN A 54 6.79 10.12 27.21
N ALA A 55 5.46 10.25 27.28
CA ALA A 55 4.54 9.33 26.64
C ALA A 55 4.48 9.56 25.11
N ALA A 56 4.70 10.79 24.67
CA ALA A 56 4.90 11.17 23.27
C ALA A 56 6.30 11.77 23.07
N ARG A 57 6.96 11.47 21.95
CA ARG A 57 8.30 12.00 21.65
C ARG A 57 8.25 13.39 21.01
N THR A 58 7.16 13.70 20.33
CA THR A 58 7.00 14.96 19.61
C THR A 58 5.61 15.55 19.86
N TRP A 59 5.50 16.88 19.73
CA TRP A 59 4.23 17.58 19.89
C TRP A 59 3.15 17.05 18.94
N ARG A 60 3.52 16.78 17.67
CA ARG A 60 2.59 16.24 16.68
C ARG A 60 2.04 14.88 17.13
N GLU A 61 2.90 13.97 17.56
CA GLU A 61 2.48 12.67 18.11
C GLU A 61 1.55 12.82 19.32
N ALA A 62 1.83 13.77 20.22
CA ALA A 62 0.98 14.02 21.38
C ALA A 62 -0.43 14.46 20.95
N ILE A 63 -0.53 15.37 19.98
CA ILE A 63 -1.80 15.84 19.42
C ILE A 63 -2.53 14.70 18.70
N ASP A 64 -1.84 13.91 17.87
CA ASP A 64 -2.44 12.77 17.16
C ASP A 64 -3.01 11.76 18.18
N ARG A 65 -2.34 11.55 19.31
CA ARG A 65 -2.82 10.66 20.38
C ARG A 65 -4.07 11.20 21.06
N VAL A 66 -4.08 12.48 21.42
CA VAL A 66 -5.23 13.14 22.04
C VAL A 66 -6.45 13.12 21.12
N LEU A 67 -6.24 13.34 19.82
CA LEU A 67 -7.31 13.29 18.81
C LEU A 67 -7.71 11.86 18.41
N GLY A 68 -7.07 10.82 18.97
CA GLY A 68 -7.33 9.42 18.61
C GLY A 68 -6.90 9.04 17.19
N GLN A 69 -6.06 9.85 16.55
CA GLN A 69 -5.55 9.67 15.19
C GLN A 69 -4.18 8.99 15.15
N TYR A 70 -3.52 8.84 16.30
CA TYR A 70 -2.21 8.22 16.36
C TYR A 70 -2.27 6.73 15.98
N ALA A 71 -1.68 6.42 14.83
CA ALA A 71 -1.34 5.07 14.47
C ALA A 71 0.09 4.77 14.94
N ALA A 72 0.25 3.74 15.78
CA ALA A 72 1.57 3.27 16.17
C ALA A 72 2.38 2.91 14.90
N PRO A 73 3.63 3.38 14.77
CA PRO A 73 4.44 3.05 13.62
C PRO A 73 4.61 1.53 13.54
N VAL A 74 4.47 0.98 12.33
CA VAL A 74 4.71 -0.45 12.10
C VAL A 74 6.17 -0.74 12.48
N PRO A 75 6.42 -1.73 13.37
CA PRO A 75 7.78 -2.08 13.73
C PRO A 75 8.57 -2.49 12.48
N SER A 76 9.86 -2.13 12.44
CA SER A 76 10.72 -2.39 11.28
C SER A 76 10.80 -3.88 10.93
N GLU A 77 10.69 -4.76 11.93
CA GLU A 77 10.63 -6.21 11.75
C GLU A 77 9.38 -6.63 10.96
N GLY A 78 8.20 -6.12 11.34
CA GLY A 78 6.96 -6.40 10.62
C GLY A 78 6.97 -5.88 9.19
N ALA A 79 7.54 -4.68 8.97
CA ALA A 79 7.71 -4.14 7.61
C ALA A 79 8.64 -5.03 6.76
N ARG A 80 9.75 -5.52 7.33
CA ARG A 80 10.67 -6.44 6.64
C ARG A 80 10.00 -7.76 6.27
N GLU A 81 9.22 -8.33 7.19
CA GLU A 81 8.49 -9.57 6.92
C GLU A 81 7.49 -9.40 5.77
N ILE A 82 6.77 -8.28 5.73
CA ILE A 82 5.84 -7.97 4.64
C ILE A 82 6.58 -7.87 3.30
N VAL A 83 7.69 -7.14 3.25
CA VAL A 83 8.50 -7.02 2.02
C VAL A 83 8.99 -8.38 1.56
N GLN A 84 9.52 -9.20 2.47
CA GLN A 84 10.00 -10.54 2.14
C GLN A 84 8.87 -11.44 1.60
N ARG A 85 7.64 -11.32 2.14
CA ARG A 85 6.48 -12.05 1.64
C ARG A 85 6.06 -11.58 0.25
N ILE A 86 6.16 -10.29 -0.04
CA ILE A 86 5.90 -9.75 -1.39
C ILE A 86 6.91 -10.32 -2.37
N ASP A 87 8.20 -10.29 -2.07
CA ASP A 87 9.25 -10.83 -2.93
C ASP A 87 9.03 -12.33 -3.24
N GLN A 88 8.61 -13.10 -2.23
CA GLN A 88 8.25 -14.50 -2.40
C GLN A 88 7.02 -14.70 -3.30
N LEU A 89 6.01 -13.83 -3.19
CA LEU A 89 4.84 -13.87 -4.04
C LEU A 89 5.18 -13.51 -5.49
N GLU A 90 5.98 -12.47 -5.70
CA GLU A 90 6.46 -12.08 -7.04
C GLU A 90 7.23 -13.22 -7.69
N THR A 91 8.14 -13.87 -6.95
CA THR A 91 8.89 -15.03 -7.44
C THR A 91 7.97 -16.17 -7.86
N LYS A 92 6.94 -16.47 -7.05
CA LYS A 92 5.96 -17.52 -7.37
C LYS A 92 5.13 -17.17 -8.61
N VAL A 93 4.70 -15.91 -8.72
CA VAL A 93 3.93 -15.44 -9.88
C VAL A 93 4.74 -15.55 -11.17
N THR A 94 6.01 -15.13 -11.14
CA THR A 94 6.93 -15.27 -12.28
C THR A 94 7.09 -16.73 -12.68
N HIS A 95 7.30 -17.62 -11.72
CA HIS A 95 7.44 -19.06 -12.00
C HIS A 95 6.17 -19.66 -12.64
N VAL A 96 5.00 -19.29 -12.13
CA VAL A 96 3.71 -19.73 -12.70
C VAL A 96 3.54 -19.20 -14.13
N ALA A 97 3.92 -17.95 -14.39
CA ALA A 97 3.85 -17.37 -15.73
C ALA A 97 4.78 -18.09 -16.74
N GLU A 98 5.98 -18.46 -16.31
CA GLU A 98 6.91 -19.28 -17.11
C GLU A 98 6.31 -20.66 -17.42
N GLN A 99 5.71 -21.32 -16.44
CA GLN A 99 5.06 -22.62 -16.66
C GLN A 99 3.87 -22.53 -17.63
N ILE A 100 3.03 -21.50 -17.50
CA ILE A 100 1.93 -21.25 -18.44
C ILE A 100 2.47 -21.06 -19.86
N THR A 101 3.57 -20.31 -20.01
CA THR A 101 4.21 -20.07 -21.30
C THR A 101 4.72 -21.38 -21.91
N LEU A 102 5.37 -22.24 -21.12
CA LEU A 102 5.83 -23.55 -21.55
C LEU A 102 4.66 -24.44 -22.03
N ILE A 103 3.58 -24.49 -21.26
CA ILE A 103 2.37 -25.28 -21.58
C ILE A 103 1.76 -24.76 -22.89
N ALA A 104 1.62 -23.44 -23.04
CA ALA A 104 1.07 -22.84 -24.25
C ALA A 104 1.90 -23.18 -25.50
N THR A 105 3.23 -23.10 -25.40
CA THR A 105 4.15 -23.49 -26.48
C THR A 105 4.00 -24.96 -26.84
N TYR A 106 4.02 -25.86 -25.84
CA TYR A 106 3.84 -27.30 -26.05
C TYR A 106 2.51 -27.64 -26.75
N LEU A 107 1.42 -27.01 -26.32
CA LEU A 107 0.10 -27.22 -26.93
C LEU A 107 0.05 -26.74 -28.38
N ARG A 108 0.72 -25.62 -28.70
CA ARG A 108 0.82 -25.10 -30.07
C ARG A 108 1.61 -26.07 -30.97
N GLU A 109 2.78 -26.51 -30.53
CA GLU A 109 3.59 -27.49 -31.28
C GLU A 109 2.84 -28.82 -31.49
N ARG A 110 2.10 -29.28 -30.48
CA ARG A 110 1.30 -30.51 -30.59
C ARG A 110 0.18 -30.36 -31.61
N ALA A 111 -0.51 -29.22 -31.63
CA ALA A 111 -1.57 -28.94 -32.60
C ALA A 111 -1.01 -28.89 -34.03
N GLU A 112 0.15 -28.26 -34.23
CA GLU A 112 0.84 -28.22 -35.53
C GLU A 112 1.22 -29.62 -36.03
N ARG A 113 1.80 -30.47 -35.17
CA ARG A 113 2.14 -31.87 -35.54
C ARG A 113 0.90 -32.68 -35.95
N GLN A 114 -0.22 -32.51 -35.25
CA GLN A 114 -1.47 -33.21 -35.57
C GLN A 114 -2.12 -32.70 -36.86
N GLY A 115 -2.03 -31.39 -37.14
CA GLY A 115 -2.51 -30.80 -38.40
C GLY A 115 -1.71 -31.28 -39.61
N SER A 116 -0.38 -31.27 -39.52
CA SER A 116 0.52 -31.70 -40.60
C SER A 116 0.40 -33.20 -40.91
N ALA A 117 0.19 -34.05 -39.89
CA ALA A 117 -0.03 -35.49 -40.08
C ALA A 117 -1.34 -35.80 -40.81
N ARG A 118 -2.40 -35.01 -40.58
CA ARG A 118 -3.67 -35.14 -41.33
C ARG A 118 -3.53 -34.73 -42.80
N ALA A 119 -2.86 -33.61 -43.06
CA ALA A 119 -2.63 -33.13 -44.42
C ALA A 119 -1.79 -34.11 -45.27
N ALA A 120 -0.79 -34.76 -44.68
CA ALA A 120 0.02 -35.79 -45.36
C ALA A 120 -0.78 -37.09 -45.63
N GLY A 121 -1.69 -37.48 -44.73
CA GLY A 121 -2.56 -38.64 -44.92
C GLY A 121 -3.57 -38.46 -46.05
N GLU A 122 -4.16 -37.28 -46.19
CA GLU A 122 -5.09 -36.96 -47.28
C GLU A 122 -4.39 -36.90 -48.65
N ALA A 123 -3.17 -36.36 -48.71
CA ALA A 123 -2.38 -36.34 -49.94
C ALA A 123 -1.93 -37.75 -50.39
N GLY A 124 -1.69 -38.67 -49.45
CA GLY A 124 -1.31 -40.06 -49.75
C GLY A 124 -2.47 -40.93 -50.26
N MET A 125 -3.71 -40.70 -49.80
CA MET A 125 -4.89 -41.45 -50.26
C MET A 125 -5.45 -40.95 -51.61
N GLY A 126 -5.17 -39.71 -52.02
CA GLY A 126 -5.55 -39.18 -53.33
C GLY A 126 -4.72 -39.68 -54.51
N ALA A 127 -3.51 -40.22 -54.26
CA ALA A 127 -2.56 -40.60 -55.30
C ALA A 127 -2.69 -42.04 -55.82
N THR A 128 -3.58 -42.87 -55.25
CA THR A 128 -3.66 -44.31 -55.57
C THR A 128 -4.77 -44.69 -56.57
N THR A 129 -5.53 -43.73 -57.12
CA THR A 129 -6.83 -44.05 -57.77
C THR A 129 -6.87 -44.00 -59.31
N TYR A 130 -5.79 -43.72 -60.05
CA TYR A 130 -5.87 -43.70 -61.53
C TYR A 130 -4.72 -44.44 -62.21
N LEU A 131 -4.86 -45.77 -62.31
CA LEU A 131 -4.18 -46.60 -63.31
C LEU A 131 -5.12 -47.77 -63.67
N GLN A 132 -6.22 -47.47 -64.37
CA GLN A 132 -6.93 -48.49 -65.15
C GLN A 132 -6.33 -48.56 -66.56
N PRO A 133 -5.90 -49.74 -67.02
CA PRO A 133 -5.36 -49.92 -68.35
C PRO A 133 -6.49 -49.99 -69.39
N ASN A 134 -6.27 -49.29 -70.51
CA ASN A 134 -7.15 -49.28 -71.69
C ASN A 134 -7.42 -50.69 -72.22
N GLY A 135 -8.68 -50.94 -72.55
CA GLY A 135 -9.13 -52.00 -73.46
C GLY A 135 -9.90 -51.37 -74.62
#